data_AF-A0A1X7I7N2-F1
#
_entry.id   AF-A0A1X7I7N2-F1
#
_cell.length_a   1.000
_cell.length_b   1.000
_cell.length_c   1.000
_cell.angle_alpha   90.00
_cell.angle_beta   90.00
_cell.angle_gamma   90.00
#
_symmetry.space_group_name_H-M   'P 1'
#
loop_
_entity.id
_entity.type
_entity.pdbx_description
1 polymer ?
#
loop_
_entity_poly.entity_id
_entity_poly.type
_entity_poly.pdbx_seq_one_letter_code
_entity_poly.pdbx_strand_id
1 'polypeptide(L)'
;MSRDISTDLNILARPAEWEQLSTTLPALLGKSGYDVDSVHGEIVDLTCEPDNMLVAQFAREQGRMPTTEVLYRVIINGRSGLDLREATAAVVAAFPDGTYWYGTSREGVTEPGIGASCAWQDRS
;
A
#
# COMPACT_ATOMS: atom_id res chain seq x y z
N MET A 1 18.20 -5.07 17.06
CA MET A 1 17.00 -5.46 17.83
C MET A 1 15.81 -5.27 16.92
N SER A 2 14.88 -6.22 16.85
CA SER A 2 13.67 -6.06 16.05
C SER A 2 12.72 -5.11 16.76
N ARG A 3 12.15 -4.15 16.02
CA ARG A 3 11.17 -3.17 16.50
C ARG A 3 9.87 -3.31 15.71
N ASP A 4 8.77 -2.88 16.31
CA ASP A 4 7.50 -2.80 15.60
C ASP A 4 7.62 -1.74 14.50
N ILE A 5 7.23 -2.12 13.29
CA ILE A 5 7.22 -1.25 12.13
C ILE A 5 5.92 -1.45 11.35
N SER A 6 5.49 -0.38 10.70
CA SER A 6 4.38 -0.39 9.77
C SER A 6 4.82 0.14 8.43
N THR A 7 4.29 -0.43 7.36
CA THR A 7 4.52 0.04 5.99
C THR A 7 3.18 0.42 5.40
N ASP A 8 2.98 1.72 5.16
CA ASP A 8 1.76 2.28 4.57
C ASP A 8 2.08 2.74 3.14
N LEU A 9 1.56 2.02 2.17
CA LEU A 9 1.77 2.24 0.75
C LEU A 9 0.43 2.34 0.03
N ASN A 10 0.33 3.25 -0.92
CA ASN A 10 -0.74 3.22 -1.90
C ASN A 10 -0.19 2.60 -3.18
N ILE A 11 -0.93 1.68 -3.77
CA ILE A 11 -0.53 0.96 -4.99
C ILE A 11 -1.66 0.96 -6.00
N LEU A 12 -1.31 0.97 -7.29
CA LEU A 12 -2.27 0.79 -8.38
C LEU A 12 -2.12 -0.63 -8.93
N ALA A 13 -3.12 -1.48 -8.70
CA ALA A 13 -3.07 -2.90 -9.07
C ALA A 13 -4.45 -3.42 -9.49
N ARG A 14 -4.50 -4.54 -10.22
CA ARG A 14 -5.76 -5.23 -10.50
C ARG A 14 -6.20 -6.03 -9.27
N PRO A 15 -7.51 -6.19 -9.01
CA PRO A 15 -7.98 -6.94 -7.83
C PRO A 15 -7.43 -8.36 -7.72
N ALA A 16 -7.37 -9.09 -8.84
CA ALA A 16 -6.82 -10.44 -8.87
C ALA A 16 -5.31 -10.48 -8.54
N GLU A 17 -4.54 -9.45 -8.89
CA GLU A 17 -3.12 -9.35 -8.54
C GLU A 17 -2.95 -9.04 -7.05
N TRP A 18 -3.78 -8.16 -6.51
CA TRP A 18 -3.79 -7.85 -5.08
C TRP A 18 -4.11 -9.07 -4.21
N GLU A 19 -5.11 -9.87 -4.58
CA GLU A 19 -5.46 -11.10 -3.84
C GLU A 19 -4.30 -12.10 -3.79
N GLN A 20 -3.59 -12.29 -4.91
CA GLN A 20 -2.42 -13.16 -4.97
C GLN A 20 -1.24 -12.58 -4.17
N LEU A 21 -1.00 -11.28 -4.31
CA LEU A 21 0.09 -10.59 -3.63
C LEU A 21 -0.09 -10.58 -2.12
N SER A 22 -1.29 -10.23 -1.62
CA SER A 22 -1.60 -10.22 -0.19
C SER A 22 -1.40 -11.58 0.49
N THR A 23 -1.63 -12.68 -0.23
CA THR A 23 -1.41 -14.05 0.27
C THR A 23 0.09 -14.42 0.31
N THR A 24 0.89 -13.89 -0.61
CA THR A 24 2.31 -14.25 -0.75
C THR A 24 3.26 -13.30 -0.01
N LEU A 25 2.83 -12.07 0.25
CA LEU A 25 3.60 -11.01 0.92
C LEU A 25 4.25 -11.45 2.23
N PRO A 26 3.53 -12.07 3.20
CA PRO A 26 4.14 -12.48 4.46
C PRO A 26 5.33 -13.43 4.28
N ALA A 27 5.22 -14.39 3.36
CA ALA A 27 6.28 -15.36 3.08
C ALA A 27 7.48 -14.75 2.36
N LEU A 28 7.25 -13.77 1.48
CA LEU A 28 8.32 -13.05 0.79
C LEU A 28 9.08 -12.12 1.76
N LEU A 29 8.34 -11.38 2.59
CA LEU A 29 8.89 -10.45 3.57
C LEU A 29 9.66 -11.17 4.68
N GLY A 30 9.18 -12.34 5.12
CA GLY A 30 9.90 -13.17 6.09
C GLY A 30 11.31 -13.56 5.64
N LYS A 31 11.52 -13.77 4.34
CA LYS A 31 12.87 -14.06 3.78
C LYS A 31 13.81 -12.86 3.83
N SER A 32 13.27 -11.65 3.89
CA SER A 32 14.00 -10.39 3.92
C SER A 32 14.23 -9.86 5.34
N GLY A 33 13.83 -10.59 6.38
CA GLY A 33 13.96 -10.16 7.77
C GLY A 33 12.86 -9.21 8.25
N TYR A 34 11.70 -9.23 7.58
CA TYR A 34 10.49 -8.53 7.99
C TYR A 34 9.45 -9.58 8.41
N ASP A 35 9.21 -9.70 9.71
CA ASP A 35 8.21 -10.59 10.28
C ASP A 35 6.84 -9.89 10.23
N VAL A 36 5.91 -10.42 9.43
CA VAL A 36 4.62 -9.76 9.16
C VAL A 36 3.57 -10.27 10.14
N ASP A 37 2.99 -9.34 10.90
CA ASP A 37 1.90 -9.63 11.83
C ASP A 37 0.53 -9.50 11.14
N SER A 38 0.36 -8.48 10.30
CA SER A 38 -0.87 -8.28 9.54
C SER A 38 -0.63 -7.58 8.21
N VAL A 39 -1.40 -7.96 7.19
CA VAL A 39 -1.48 -7.29 5.90
C VAL A 39 -2.93 -6.83 5.72
N HIS A 40 -3.11 -5.53 5.53
CA HIS A 40 -4.39 -4.93 5.25
C HIS A 40 -4.31 -4.22 3.91
N GLY A 41 -5.32 -4.41 3.05
CA GLY A 41 -5.45 -3.67 1.80
C GLY A 41 -6.90 -3.28 1.60
N GLU A 42 -7.12 -2.00 1.39
CA GLU A 42 -8.44 -1.43 1.17
C GLU A 42 -8.45 -0.66 -0.14
N ILE A 43 -9.54 -0.80 -0.90
CA ILE A 43 -9.74 -0.02 -2.12
C ILE A 43 -10.05 1.41 -1.71
N VAL A 44 -9.23 2.35 -2.18
CA VAL A 44 -9.46 3.77 -1.99
C VAL A 44 -10.43 4.23 -3.07
N ASP A 45 -11.62 4.66 -2.65
CA ASP A 45 -12.61 5.20 -3.57
C ASP A 45 -12.17 6.59 -4.04
N LEU A 46 -11.79 6.68 -5.32
CA LEU A 46 -11.39 7.91 -5.99
C LEU A 46 -12.57 8.71 -6.56
N THR A 47 -13.82 8.27 -6.34
CA THR A 47 -15.00 8.99 -6.86
C THR A 47 -15.13 10.42 -6.30
N CYS A 48 -14.61 10.69 -5.11
CA CYS A 48 -14.58 12.03 -4.52
C CYS A 48 -13.34 12.86 -4.90
N GLU A 49 -12.24 12.21 -5.29
CA GLU A 49 -10.96 12.86 -5.63
C GLU A 49 -10.36 12.21 -6.89
N PRO A 50 -10.81 12.62 -8.10
CA PRO A 50 -10.31 12.06 -9.36
C PRO A 50 -8.84 12.45 -9.65
N ASP A 51 -8.26 13.37 -8.89
CA ASP A 51 -6.89 13.88 -9.07
C ASP A 51 -5.88 13.09 -8.23
N ASN A 52 -5.83 11.77 -8.44
CA ASN A 52 -4.83 10.92 -7.80
C ASN A 52 -3.54 10.86 -8.63
N MET A 53 -2.41 11.12 -7.98
CA MET A 53 -1.10 11.14 -8.64
C MET A 53 -0.73 9.81 -9.33
N LEU A 54 -1.14 8.65 -8.81
CA LEU A 54 -0.87 7.36 -9.47
C LEU A 54 -1.73 7.15 -10.70
N VAL A 55 -3.00 7.58 -10.65
CA VAL A 55 -3.89 7.54 -11.82
C VAL A 55 -3.35 8.44 -12.93
N ALA A 56 -2.90 9.65 -12.57
CA ALA A 56 -2.29 10.57 -13.51
C ALA A 56 -0.97 10.03 -14.09
N GLN A 57 -0.13 9.38 -13.27
CA GLN A 57 1.11 8.76 -13.74
C GLN A 57 0.82 7.60 -14.70
N PHE A 58 -0.07 6.69 -14.33
CA PHE A 58 -0.49 5.57 -15.17
C PHE A 58 -1.04 6.04 -16.52
N ALA A 59 -1.90 7.07 -16.51
CA ALA A 59 -2.48 7.61 -17.74
C ALA A 59 -1.44 8.22 -18.67
N ARG A 60 -0.41 8.88 -18.11
CA ARG A 60 0.70 9.43 -18.90
C ARG A 60 1.61 8.34 -19.48
N GLU A 61 1.90 7.31 -18.71
CA GLU A 61 2.83 6.24 -19.13
C GLU A 61 2.17 5.22 -20.07
N GLN A 62 0.92 4.84 -19.80
CA GLN A 62 0.18 3.84 -20.57
C GLN A 62 -0.71 4.44 -21.67
N GLY A 63 -0.86 5.76 -21.72
CA GLY A 63 -1.72 6.45 -22.69
C GLY A 63 -3.21 6.16 -22.55
N ARG A 64 -3.64 5.58 -21.43
CA ARG A 64 -5.05 5.27 -21.11
C ARG A 64 -5.34 5.46 -19.63
N MET A 65 -6.58 5.78 -19.30
CA MET A 65 -7.02 5.73 -17.90
C MET A 65 -7.01 4.28 -17.37
N PRO A 66 -6.71 4.07 -16.08
CA PRO A 66 -6.88 2.77 -15.45
C PRO A 66 -8.38 2.42 -15.44
N THR A 67 -8.74 1.33 -16.12
CA THR A 67 -10.13 0.83 -16.20
C THR A 67 -10.30 -0.48 -15.45
N THR A 68 -9.21 -1.22 -15.24
CA THR A 68 -9.20 -2.50 -14.52
C THR A 68 -8.39 -2.43 -13.22
N GLU A 69 -7.47 -1.47 -13.16
CA GLU A 69 -6.63 -1.20 -12.01
C GLU A 69 -7.35 -0.28 -11.04
N VAL A 70 -7.29 -0.60 -9.75
CA VAL A 70 -7.86 0.23 -8.69
C VAL A 70 -6.76 0.63 -7.71
N LEU A 71 -6.98 1.75 -7.03
CA LEU A 71 -6.05 2.23 -6.02
C LEU A 71 -6.30 1.46 -4.72
N TYR A 72 -5.25 0.82 -4.20
CA TYR A 72 -5.26 0.16 -2.90
C TYR A 72 -4.40 0.96 -1.93
N ARG A 73 -4.91 1.19 -0.72
CA ARG A 73 -4.07 1.54 0.44
C ARG A 73 -3.72 0.27 1.18
N VAL A 74 -2.44 -0.03 1.26
CA VAL A 74 -1.86 -1.22 1.81
C VAL A 74 -1.10 -0.86 3.08
N ILE A 75 -1.51 -1.46 4.19
CA ILE A 75 -0.87 -1.32 5.49
C ILE A 75 -0.34 -2.69 5.91
N ILE A 76 0.97 -2.79 6.09
CA ILE A 76 1.64 -4.00 6.56
C ILE A 76 2.23 -3.70 7.93
N ASN A 77 1.70 -4.33 8.98
CA ASN A 77 2.27 -4.24 10.32
C ASN A 77 3.10 -5.48 10.60
N GLY A 78 4.21 -5.28 11.31
CA GLY A 78 5.08 -6.37 11.68
C GLY A 78 6.27 -5.90 12.52
N ARG A 79 7.28 -6.76 12.58
CA ARG A 79 8.52 -6.50 13.29
C ARG A 79 9.71 -6.71 12.38
N SER A 80 10.66 -5.78 12.43
CA SER A 80 11.91 -5.93 11.69
C SER A 80 13.07 -5.24 12.40
N GLY A 81 14.27 -5.77 12.16
CA GLY A 81 15.52 -5.11 12.53
C GLY A 81 16.07 -4.19 11.44
N LEU A 82 15.41 -4.11 10.28
CA LEU A 82 15.80 -3.27 9.16
C LEU A 82 15.62 -1.78 9.47
N ASP A 83 16.38 -0.94 8.76
CA ASP A 83 16.07 0.48 8.71
C ASP A 83 14.79 0.73 7.91
N LEU A 84 14.06 1.80 8.23
CA LEU A 84 12.75 2.08 7.62
C LEU A 84 12.81 2.15 6.09
N ARG A 85 13.91 2.66 5.54
CA ARG A 85 14.15 2.71 4.09
C ARG A 85 14.30 1.30 3.50
N GLU A 86 15.04 0.43 4.19
CA GLU A 86 15.26 -0.95 3.76
C GLU A 86 13.97 -1.78 3.92
N ALA A 87 13.19 -1.54 4.97
CA ALA A 87 11.87 -2.12 5.16
C ALA A 87 10.93 -1.74 4.00
N THR A 88 10.91 -0.46 3.61
CA THR A 88 10.13 0.02 2.46
C THR A 88 10.61 -0.67 1.18
N ALA A 89 11.93 -0.74 0.97
CA ALA A 89 12.51 -1.38 -0.20
C ALA A 89 12.19 -2.89 -0.27
N ALA A 90 12.17 -3.59 0.87
CA ALA A 90 11.81 -5.00 0.93
C ALA A 90 10.34 -5.24 0.56
N VAL A 91 9.44 -4.35 0.97
CA VAL A 91 8.02 -4.40 0.59
C VAL A 91 7.84 -4.13 -0.90
N VAL A 92 8.47 -3.08 -1.42
CA VAL A 92 8.40 -2.72 -2.84
C VAL A 92 9.01 -3.82 -3.72
N ALA A 93 10.10 -4.44 -3.29
CA ALA A 93 10.73 -5.56 -4.01
C ALA A 93 9.87 -6.84 -4.03
N ALA A 94 8.87 -6.95 -3.15
CA ALA A 94 7.91 -8.04 -3.17
C ALA A 94 6.75 -7.81 -4.16
N PHE A 95 6.60 -6.58 -4.68
CA PHE A 95 5.56 -6.26 -5.66
C PHE A 95 5.97 -6.69 -7.08
N PRO A 96 5.00 -6.98 -7.97
CA PRO A 96 5.28 -7.22 -9.38
C PRO A 96 5.99 -6.03 -10.04
N ASP A 97 6.89 -6.32 -10.97
CA ASP A 97 7.57 -5.29 -11.77
C ASP A 97 6.57 -4.35 -12.45
N GLY A 98 6.83 -3.04 -12.38
CA GLY A 98 5.97 -2.01 -12.97
C GLY A 98 4.74 -1.66 -12.12
N THR A 99 4.64 -2.17 -10.89
CA THR A 99 3.61 -1.71 -9.93
C THR A 99 3.88 -0.26 -9.55
N TYR A 100 2.89 0.62 -9.75
CA TYR A 100 2.94 2.00 -9.31
C TYR A 100 2.64 2.08 -7.82
N TRP A 101 3.49 2.78 -7.06
CA TRP A 101 3.33 2.90 -5.61
C TRP A 101 3.82 4.25 -5.08
N TYR A 102 3.28 4.67 -3.94
CA TYR A 102 3.86 5.73 -3.10
C TYR A 102 3.60 5.44 -1.62
N GLY A 103 4.46 5.94 -0.74
CA GLY A 103 4.33 5.78 0.70
C GLY A 103 5.68 5.47 1.37
N THR A 104 5.64 5.03 2.62
CA THR A 104 6.86 4.77 3.40
C THR A 104 6.59 3.86 4.59
N SER A 105 7.64 3.21 5.08
CA SER A 105 7.62 2.58 6.41
C SER A 105 7.83 3.59 7.53
N ARG A 106 7.27 3.30 8.71
CA ARG A 106 7.35 4.07 9.95
C ARG A 106 7.55 3.13 11.13
N GLU A 107 8.08 3.66 12.23
CA GLU A 107 8.13 2.91 13.49
C GLU A 107 6.76 2.85 14.16
N GLY A 108 6.47 1.72 14.81
CA GLY A 108 5.20 1.43 15.46
C GLY A 108 4.22 0.68 14.56
N VAL A 109 3.01 0.48 15.09
CA VAL A 109 1.90 -0.17 14.39
C VAL A 109 0.98 0.91 13.83
N THR A 110 0.46 0.71 12.63
CA THR A 110 -0.58 1.56 12.04
C THR A 110 -1.91 0.81 12.07
N GLU A 111 -2.91 1.43 12.69
CA GLU A 111 -4.25 0.89 12.72
C GLU A 111 -4.85 0.91 11.30
N PRO A 112 -5.34 -0.24 10.79
CA PRO A 112 -6.06 -0.28 9.54
C PRO A 112 -7.42 0.40 9.72
N GLY A 113 -7.49 1.65 9.30
CA GLY A 113 -8.71 2.44 9.30
C GLY A 113 -8.60 3.58 8.30
N ILE A 114 -9.58 3.66 7.39
CA ILE A 114 -9.80 4.86 6.59
C ILE A 114 -10.32 5.95 7.53
N GLY A 115 -9.44 6.90 7.85
CA GLY A 115 -9.81 8.20 8.39
C GLY A 115 -10.53 9.10 7.37
N ALA A 116 -10.89 8.58 6.18
CA ALA A 116 -11.80 9.26 5.25
C ALA A 116 -13.25 8.82 5.51
N SER A 117 -13.71 8.99 6.76
CA SER A 117 -15.07 9.49 6.87
C SER A 117 -15.02 10.85 6.21
N CYS A 118 -15.82 11.09 5.16
CA CYS A 118 -16.07 12.44 4.67
C CYS A 118 -16.52 13.29 5.85
N ALA A 119 -15.58 13.94 6.53
CA ALA A 119 -15.82 14.85 7.63
C ALA A 119 -16.18 16.22 7.04
N TRP A 120 -17.10 16.24 6.08
CA TRP A 120 -17.93 17.41 5.87
C TRP A 120 -18.98 17.33 6.96
N GLN A 121 -18.67 17.95 8.11
CA GLN A 121 -19.72 18.42 9.00
C GLN A 121 -20.55 19.40 8.18
N ASP A 122 -21.68 18.92 7.68
CA ASP A 122 -22.76 19.77 7.20
C ASP A 122 -23.17 20.66 8.37
N ARG A 123 -22.61 21.87 8.42
CA ARG A 123 -23.11 22.94 9.28
C ARG A 123 -24.21 23.63 8.51
N SER A 124 -25.43 23.12 8.67
CA SER A 124 -26.67 23.87 8.42
C SER A 124 -27.36 24.16 9.74
#